data_AF-A0AAE0MYR1-F1
#
_entry.id   AF-A0AAE0MYR1-F1
#
_cell.length_a   1.000
_cell.length_b   1.000
_cell.length_c   1.000
_cell.angle_alpha   90.00
_cell.angle_beta   90.00
_cell.angle_gamma   90.00
#
_symmetry.space_group_name_H-M   'P 1'
#
loop_
_entity.id
_entity.type
_entity.pdbx_description
1 polymer ?
#
loop_
_entity_poly.entity_id
_entity_poly.type
_entity_poly.pdbx_seq_one_letter_code
_entity_poly.pdbx_strand_id
1 'polypeptide(L)'
;MPACTACKKGPPEVSLKYCAKCSTTPYCSRDCQKDDWKTHKKICGKQDPPPRRSSAPPTSSALDAAVSDPFTRLDNGTWLYDRPEKDVFHLLIDAYRMRMEDNYKIDGKCDEDSIYGGSRDGVAGFQRFLDKVASKRGLLPAWWNEEKKAECVRYGQGEDPWARLDSAVEKADVSDHYNDGRFPMQLRMFGEAVYGIGPGGSNGTAMRKMLASMEGGGDGPFGGRPGVMSHFDVSGGRRR
;
A
#
# COMPACT_ATOMS: atom_id res chain seq x y z
N MET A 1 -26.34 -10.07 16.74
CA MET A 1 -26.03 -9.46 18.05
C MET A 1 -25.12 -10.42 18.82
N PRO A 2 -23.91 -10.02 19.24
CA PRO A 2 -23.05 -10.88 20.02
C PRO A 2 -23.64 -11.12 21.42
N ALA A 3 -23.53 -12.35 21.93
CA ALA A 3 -24.04 -12.76 23.23
C ALA A 3 -23.04 -13.67 23.93
N CYS A 4 -23.03 -13.66 25.26
CA CYS A 4 -22.20 -14.54 26.07
C CYS A 4 -22.50 -16.01 25.74
N THR A 5 -21.46 -16.80 25.48
CA THR A 5 -21.65 -18.19 25.05
C THR A 5 -22.23 -19.07 26.15
N ALA A 6 -21.95 -18.75 27.43
CA ALA A 6 -22.48 -19.47 28.59
C ALA A 6 -23.89 -19.03 28.99
N CYS A 7 -24.10 -17.74 29.27
CA CYS A 7 -25.37 -17.24 29.83
C CYS A 7 -26.31 -16.57 28.82
N LYS A 8 -25.91 -16.47 27.54
CA LYS A 8 -26.69 -15.92 26.42
C LYS A 8 -27.09 -14.44 26.53
N LYS A 9 -26.64 -13.72 27.57
CA LYS A 9 -26.82 -12.26 27.71
C LYS A 9 -25.91 -11.49 26.76
N GLY A 10 -26.39 -10.38 26.21
CA GLY A 10 -25.63 -9.50 25.31
C GLY A 10 -25.78 -8.01 25.67
N PRO A 11 -25.08 -7.10 24.98
CA PRO A 11 -25.24 -5.67 25.20
C PRO A 11 -26.69 -5.19 24.92
N PRO A 12 -27.22 -4.22 25.67
CA PRO A 12 -26.54 -3.41 26.69
C PRO A 12 -26.48 -4.04 28.10
N GLU A 13 -27.12 -5.21 28.31
CA GLU A 13 -27.22 -5.84 29.64
C GLU A 13 -25.85 -6.24 30.21
N VAL A 14 -24.92 -6.67 29.35
CA VAL A 14 -23.56 -7.07 29.73
C VAL A 14 -22.52 -6.62 28.72
N SER A 15 -21.33 -6.26 29.19
CA SER A 15 -20.15 -6.07 28.35
C SER A 15 -19.52 -7.42 28.01
N LEU A 16 -19.32 -7.71 26.73
CA LEU A 16 -18.69 -8.96 26.30
C LEU A 16 -17.18 -8.79 26.13
N LYS A 17 -16.44 -9.80 26.58
CA LYS A 17 -15.00 -9.98 26.39
C LYS A 17 -14.78 -11.27 25.63
N TYR A 18 -13.72 -11.33 24.83
CA TYR A 18 -13.38 -12.53 24.08
C TYR A 18 -12.36 -13.37 24.84
N CYS A 19 -12.38 -14.69 24.60
CA CYS A 19 -11.40 -15.61 25.16
C CYS A 19 -9.97 -15.14 24.85
N ALA A 20 -9.13 -14.92 25.86
CA ALA A 20 -7.76 -14.43 25.67
C ALA A 20 -6.86 -15.34 24.81
N LYS A 21 -7.21 -16.63 24.68
CA LYS A 21 -6.41 -17.60 23.92
C LYS A 21 -6.75 -17.64 22.42
N CYS A 22 -8.01 -17.47 22.04
CA CYS A 22 -8.44 -17.57 20.64
C CYS A 22 -9.09 -16.29 20.10
N SER A 23 -9.46 -15.35 20.96
CA SER A 23 -10.16 -14.09 20.65
C SER A 23 -11.49 -14.24 19.91
N THR A 24 -12.01 -15.47 19.76
CA THR A 24 -13.22 -15.74 18.97
C THR A 24 -14.50 -15.84 19.79
N THR A 25 -14.44 -16.49 20.96
CA THR A 25 -15.65 -16.83 21.73
C THR A 25 -15.95 -15.75 22.77
N PRO A 26 -17.15 -15.14 22.75
CA PRO A 26 -17.54 -14.07 23.65
C PRO A 26 -18.10 -14.58 24.99
N TYR A 27 -17.71 -13.93 26.08
CA TYR A 27 -18.16 -14.14 27.45
C TYR A 27 -18.35 -12.81 28.19
N CYS A 28 -19.37 -12.70 29.05
CA CYS A 28 -19.55 -11.51 29.87
C CYS A 28 -18.63 -11.48 31.12
N SER A 29 -18.13 -12.63 31.57
CA SER A 29 -17.28 -12.76 32.75
C SER A 29 -16.30 -13.94 32.64
N ARG A 30 -15.28 -13.96 33.51
CA ARG A 30 -14.38 -15.11 33.64
C ARG A 30 -15.10 -16.36 34.14
N ASP A 31 -16.16 -16.20 34.92
CA ASP A 31 -16.94 -17.35 35.43
C ASP A 31 -17.71 -18.01 34.28
N CYS A 32 -18.36 -17.22 33.42
CA CYS A 32 -18.97 -17.73 32.19
C CYS A 32 -17.96 -18.42 31.27
N GLN A 33 -16.70 -17.95 31.20
CA GLN A 33 -15.65 -18.63 30.45
C GLN A 33 -15.26 -19.97 31.09
N LYS A 34 -15.16 -20.05 32.42
CA LYS A 34 -14.86 -21.29 33.15
C LYS A 34 -15.98 -22.31 33.02
N ASP A 35 -17.23 -21.88 33.05
CA ASP A 35 -18.40 -22.74 32.90
C ASP A 35 -18.44 -23.40 31.52
N ASP A 36 -18.15 -22.64 30.47
CA ASP A 36 -18.02 -23.14 29.10
C ASP A 36 -16.66 -23.81 28.82
N TRP A 37 -15.71 -23.81 29.76
CA TRP A 37 -14.34 -24.28 29.47
C TRP A 37 -14.28 -25.75 29.07
N LYS A 38 -15.15 -26.61 29.64
CA LYS A 38 -15.17 -28.05 29.32
C LYS A 38 -15.49 -28.33 27.85
N THR A 39 -16.35 -27.51 27.25
CA THR A 39 -16.78 -27.54 25.85
C THR A 39 -15.84 -26.73 24.98
N HIS A 40 -15.57 -25.47 25.35
CA HIS A 40 -14.72 -24.55 24.60
C HIS A 40 -13.29 -25.06 24.42
N LYS A 41 -12.66 -25.66 25.44
CA LYS A 41 -11.25 -26.12 25.35
C LYS A 41 -10.99 -27.11 24.20
N LYS A 42 -12.03 -27.82 23.75
CA LYS A 42 -11.91 -28.79 22.64
C LYS A 42 -11.72 -28.10 21.29
N ILE A 43 -12.20 -26.86 21.16
CA ILE A 43 -12.16 -26.02 19.96
C ILE A 43 -11.32 -24.74 20.14
N CYS A 44 -10.92 -24.42 21.37
CA CYS A 44 -10.14 -23.24 21.72
C CYS A 44 -8.75 -23.30 21.08
N GLY A 45 -8.52 -22.41 20.10
CA GLY A 45 -7.28 -22.37 19.32
C GLY A 45 -7.19 -23.43 18.22
N LYS A 46 -8.28 -24.17 17.94
CA LYS A 46 -8.38 -25.11 16.80
C LYS A 46 -9.17 -24.54 15.63
N GLN A 47 -9.24 -23.22 15.51
CA GLN A 47 -9.73 -22.67 14.26
C GLN A 47 -8.69 -23.00 13.20
N ASP A 48 -9.09 -23.74 12.17
CA ASP A 48 -8.49 -23.53 10.86
C ASP A 48 -8.45 -22.01 10.65
N PRO A 49 -7.34 -21.45 10.14
CA PRO A 49 -7.33 -20.04 9.79
C PRO A 49 -8.64 -19.77 9.04
N PRO A 50 -9.39 -18.71 9.40
CA PRO A 50 -10.57 -18.33 8.61
C PRO A 50 -10.14 -18.42 7.15
N PRO A 51 -10.95 -18.94 6.20
CA PRO A 51 -10.51 -19.07 4.82
C PRO A 51 -9.99 -17.70 4.43
N ARG A 52 -8.66 -17.60 4.46
CA ARG A 52 -7.98 -16.40 4.06
C ARG A 52 -8.36 -16.46 2.61
N ARG A 53 -9.19 -15.53 2.17
CA ARG A 53 -9.03 -15.04 0.81
C ARG A 53 -7.66 -14.39 0.82
N SER A 54 -6.63 -15.24 0.86
CA SER A 54 -5.31 -15.00 0.39
C SER A 54 -5.56 -14.75 -1.09
N SER A 55 -5.95 -13.53 -1.45
CA SER A 55 -5.06 -12.85 -2.35
C SER A 55 -3.71 -12.88 -1.64
N ALA A 56 -2.94 -13.95 -1.89
CA ALA A 56 -1.51 -13.85 -1.75
C ALA A 56 -1.16 -12.51 -2.39
N PRO A 57 -0.39 -11.63 -1.73
CA PRO A 57 0.07 -10.44 -2.43
C PRO A 57 0.63 -10.95 -3.76
N PRO A 58 0.28 -10.36 -4.91
CA PRO A 58 0.96 -10.70 -6.14
C PRO A 58 2.44 -10.55 -5.79
N THR A 59 3.17 -11.65 -5.76
CA THR A 59 4.62 -11.60 -5.65
C THR A 59 5.04 -10.97 -6.96
N SER A 60 5.14 -9.64 -6.95
CA SER A 60 5.71 -8.90 -8.06
C SER A 60 7.10 -9.48 -8.26
N SER A 61 7.39 -10.03 -9.44
CA SER A 61 8.76 -10.47 -9.78
C SER A 61 9.79 -9.35 -9.64
N ALA A 62 9.34 -8.10 -9.50
CA ALA A 62 10.10 -6.89 -9.28
C ALA A 62 10.65 -6.69 -7.85
N LEU A 63 10.03 -7.27 -6.82
CA LEU A 63 10.40 -7.02 -5.42
C LEU A 63 10.64 -8.34 -4.68
N ASP A 64 11.72 -8.38 -3.91
CA ASP A 64 12.11 -9.56 -3.14
C ASP A 64 11.17 -9.80 -1.94
N ALA A 65 10.57 -8.73 -1.39
CA ALA A 65 9.58 -8.82 -0.32
C ALA A 65 8.27 -8.09 -0.64
N ALA A 66 7.17 -8.85 -0.63
CA ALA A 66 5.83 -8.28 -0.61
C ALA A 66 5.49 -7.74 0.79
N VAL A 67 4.90 -6.55 0.85
CA VAL A 67 4.32 -6.00 2.09
C VAL A 67 2.81 -6.19 2.07
N SER A 68 2.22 -6.45 3.24
CA SER A 68 0.78 -6.37 3.39
C SER A 68 0.33 -4.91 3.51
N ASP A 69 -0.89 -4.65 3.02
CA ASP A 69 -1.61 -3.40 3.23
C ASP A 69 -0.81 -2.14 2.81
N PRO A 70 -0.34 -2.08 1.55
CA PRO A 70 0.51 -0.98 1.09
C PRO A 70 -0.11 0.41 1.27
N PHE A 71 -1.42 0.60 1.10
CA PHE A 71 -2.06 1.90 1.29
C PHE A 71 -2.15 2.30 2.76
N THR A 72 -2.34 1.33 3.65
CA THR A 72 -2.28 1.53 5.10
C THR A 72 -0.87 1.92 5.53
N ARG A 73 0.17 1.27 4.98
CA ARG A 73 1.56 1.66 5.22
C ARG A 73 1.89 3.04 4.67
N LEU A 74 1.33 3.42 3.51
CA LEU A 74 1.45 4.79 2.98
C LEU A 74 0.80 5.82 3.89
N ASP A 75 -0.39 5.52 4.44
CA ASP A 75 -1.07 6.40 5.40
C ASP A 75 -0.25 6.61 6.69
N ASN A 76 0.38 5.54 7.17
CA ASN A 76 1.22 5.54 8.37
C ASN A 76 2.65 6.05 8.14
N GLY A 77 3.05 6.29 6.89
CA GLY A 77 4.44 6.65 6.53
C GLY A 77 5.43 5.48 6.58
N THR A 78 4.97 4.24 6.76
CA THR A 78 5.79 3.05 6.92
C THR A 78 5.92 2.19 5.64
N TRP A 79 5.60 2.76 4.46
CA TRP A 79 5.56 2.01 3.19
C TRP A 79 6.91 1.42 2.76
N LEU A 80 8.03 2.04 3.14
CA LEU A 80 9.38 1.53 2.90
C LEU A 80 9.91 0.59 4.00
N TYR A 81 9.18 0.41 5.09
CA TYR A 81 9.66 -0.36 6.25
C TYR A 81 9.45 -1.86 6.01
N ASP A 82 10.25 -2.67 6.72
CA ASP A 82 10.27 -4.14 6.63
C ASP A 82 10.57 -4.68 5.22
N ARG A 83 11.33 -3.92 4.43
CA ARG A 83 11.75 -4.29 3.08
C ARG A 83 13.27 -4.50 3.02
N PRO A 84 13.74 -5.39 2.13
CA PRO A 84 15.13 -5.45 1.72
C PRO A 84 15.63 -4.08 1.25
N GLU A 85 16.91 -3.83 1.46
CA GLU A 85 17.55 -2.56 1.07
C GLU A 85 17.40 -2.28 -0.43
N LYS A 86 17.59 -3.30 -1.26
CA LYS A 86 17.45 -3.22 -2.71
C LYS A 86 16.05 -2.78 -3.14
N ASP A 87 15.01 -3.39 -2.56
CA ASP A 87 13.62 -3.01 -2.79
C ASP A 87 13.39 -1.54 -2.43
N VAL A 88 13.97 -1.05 -1.32
CA VAL A 88 13.85 0.36 -0.94
C VAL A 88 14.52 1.28 -1.97
N PHE A 89 15.69 0.91 -2.50
CA PHE A 89 16.35 1.67 -3.57
C PHE A 89 15.49 1.72 -4.84
N HIS A 90 14.96 0.59 -5.29
CA HIS A 90 14.04 0.53 -6.43
C HIS A 90 12.83 1.45 -6.25
N LEU A 91 12.16 1.36 -5.11
CA LEU A 91 10.95 2.13 -4.84
C LEU A 91 11.22 3.63 -4.77
N LEU A 92 12.38 4.05 -4.22
CA LEU A 92 12.77 5.46 -4.20
C LEU A 92 13.06 5.98 -5.60
N ILE A 93 13.78 5.21 -6.42
CA ILE A 93 14.08 5.55 -7.82
C ILE A 93 12.78 5.68 -8.62
N ASP A 94 11.88 4.70 -8.53
CA ASP A 94 10.64 4.71 -9.29
C ASP A 94 9.66 5.78 -8.80
N ALA A 95 9.66 6.11 -7.50
CA ALA A 95 8.88 7.22 -6.98
C ALA A 95 9.37 8.56 -7.56
N TYR A 96 10.68 8.73 -7.72
CA TYR A 96 11.26 9.89 -8.38
C TYR A 96 10.93 9.91 -9.88
N ARG A 97 11.18 8.82 -10.61
CA ARG A 97 10.94 8.73 -12.06
C ARG A 97 9.46 8.96 -12.40
N MET A 98 8.54 8.33 -11.65
CA MET A 98 7.10 8.55 -11.78
C MET A 98 6.74 10.01 -11.52
N ARG A 99 7.37 10.66 -10.52
CA ARG A 99 7.12 12.08 -10.25
C ARG A 99 7.59 12.99 -11.39
N MET A 100 8.74 12.70 -12.00
CA MET A 100 9.24 13.48 -13.13
C MET A 100 8.35 13.32 -14.36
N GLU A 101 7.92 12.09 -14.66
CA GLU A 101 6.96 11.81 -15.74
C GLU A 101 5.64 12.56 -15.51
N ASP A 102 5.09 12.49 -14.31
CA ASP A 102 3.85 13.17 -13.95
C ASP A 102 4.00 14.70 -14.05
N ASN A 103 5.09 15.29 -13.55
CA ASN A 103 5.34 16.73 -13.69
C ASN A 103 5.41 17.14 -15.17
N TYR A 104 6.07 16.34 -16.01
CA TYR A 104 6.21 16.64 -17.43
C TYR A 104 4.87 16.52 -18.18
N LYS A 105 4.14 15.42 -17.98
CA LYS A 105 2.89 15.12 -18.72
C LYS A 105 1.67 15.89 -18.19
N ILE A 106 1.56 16.07 -16.88
CA ILE A 106 0.37 16.64 -16.23
C ILE A 106 0.56 18.13 -15.97
N ASP A 107 1.71 18.52 -15.43
CA ASP A 107 1.98 19.91 -15.05
C ASP A 107 2.67 20.71 -16.17
N GLY A 108 3.16 20.05 -17.23
CA GLY A 108 3.93 20.69 -18.30
C GLY A 108 5.28 21.24 -17.82
N LYS A 109 5.82 20.68 -16.73
CA LYS A 109 7.04 21.14 -16.07
C LYS A 109 8.13 20.09 -16.14
N CYS A 110 9.34 20.50 -16.46
CA CYS A 110 10.54 19.70 -16.26
C CYS A 110 11.61 20.52 -15.54
N ASP A 111 12.43 19.83 -14.75
CA ASP A 111 13.66 20.41 -14.22
C ASP A 111 14.70 20.44 -15.36
N GLU A 112 15.43 21.54 -15.54
CA GLU A 112 16.46 21.70 -16.59
C GLU A 112 17.54 20.62 -16.52
N ASP A 113 17.84 20.13 -15.31
CA ASP A 113 18.83 19.08 -15.07
C ASP A 113 18.24 17.67 -14.99
N SER A 114 17.00 17.49 -15.44
CA SER A 114 16.37 16.18 -15.63
C SER A 114 16.48 15.71 -17.08
N ILE A 115 16.20 14.42 -17.31
CA ILE A 115 16.12 13.85 -18.68
C ILE A 115 15.05 14.52 -19.56
N TYR A 116 14.03 15.11 -18.95
CA TYR A 116 12.98 15.88 -19.65
C TYR A 116 13.42 17.32 -19.98
N GLY A 117 14.46 17.82 -19.29
CA GLY A 117 15.09 19.12 -19.52
C GLY A 117 16.30 19.06 -20.46
N GLY A 118 16.68 17.86 -20.94
CA GLY A 118 17.81 17.64 -21.85
C GLY A 118 19.11 17.21 -21.15
N SER A 119 19.08 16.97 -19.84
CA SER A 119 20.21 16.35 -19.14
C SER A 119 20.43 14.91 -19.60
N ARG A 120 21.67 14.43 -19.50
CA ARG A 120 22.04 13.05 -19.82
C ARG A 120 21.37 12.04 -18.88
N ASP A 121 21.19 12.42 -17.62
CA ASP A 121 20.59 11.57 -16.60
C ASP A 121 19.82 12.42 -15.57
N GLY A 122 19.04 11.75 -14.71
CA GLY A 122 18.28 12.36 -13.63
C GLY A 122 18.98 12.37 -12.27
N VAL A 123 20.30 12.16 -12.19
CA VAL A 123 21.01 11.95 -10.92
C VAL A 123 20.93 13.18 -10.00
N ALA A 124 21.11 14.38 -10.55
CA ALA A 124 21.06 15.62 -9.77
C ALA A 124 19.67 15.84 -9.15
N GLY A 125 18.61 15.63 -9.94
CA GLY A 125 17.22 15.70 -9.45
C GLY A 125 16.91 14.60 -8.43
N PHE A 126 17.42 13.39 -8.64
CA PHE A 126 17.24 12.29 -7.69
C PHE A 126 17.94 12.55 -6.35
N GLN A 127 19.14 13.14 -6.37
CA GLN A 127 19.84 13.52 -5.14
C GLN A 127 19.02 14.51 -4.31
N ARG A 128 18.43 15.54 -4.96
CA ARG A 128 17.51 16.48 -4.32
C ARG A 128 16.25 15.81 -3.78
N PHE A 129 15.72 14.83 -4.52
CA PHE A 129 14.58 14.05 -4.05
C PHE A 129 14.92 13.30 -2.77
N LEU A 130 16.06 12.60 -2.71
CA LEU A 130 16.50 11.88 -1.51
C LEU A 130 16.72 12.82 -0.31
N ASP A 131 17.27 14.02 -0.53
CA ASP A 131 17.38 15.05 0.53
C ASP A 131 16.00 15.44 1.07
N LYS A 132 15.01 15.60 0.19
CA LYS A 132 13.63 15.87 0.60
C LYS A 132 13.04 14.70 1.38
N VAL A 133 13.22 13.45 0.93
CA VAL A 133 12.74 12.27 1.67
C VAL A 133 13.36 12.22 3.07
N ALA A 134 14.68 12.41 3.18
CA ALA A 134 15.42 12.42 4.44
C ALA A 134 14.97 13.53 5.40
N SER A 135 14.50 14.66 4.87
CA SER A 135 13.92 15.74 5.69
C SER A 135 12.57 15.40 6.32
N LYS A 136 11.87 14.35 5.83
CA LYS A 136 10.57 13.93 6.36
C LYS A 136 10.75 12.93 7.49
N ARG A 137 10.18 13.25 8.65
CA ARG A 137 10.19 12.34 9.80
C ARG A 137 9.38 11.08 9.49
N GLY A 138 10.02 9.93 9.69
CA GLY A 138 9.33 8.64 9.68
C GLY A 138 9.11 8.01 8.30
N LEU A 139 9.55 8.60 7.18
CA LEU A 139 9.37 7.98 5.86
C LEU A 139 10.43 6.93 5.50
N LEU A 140 11.61 7.01 6.11
CA LEU A 140 12.73 6.13 5.80
C LEU A 140 12.96 5.11 6.91
N PRO A 141 13.38 3.87 6.56
CA PRO A 141 13.76 2.86 7.55
C PRO A 141 14.89 3.32 8.46
N ALA A 142 14.98 2.73 9.66
CA ALA A 142 15.98 3.11 10.66
C ALA A 142 17.45 2.89 10.22
N TRP A 143 17.69 2.01 9.25
CA TRP A 143 19.02 1.77 8.69
C TRP A 143 19.46 2.82 7.67
N TRP A 144 18.56 3.71 7.24
CA TRP A 144 18.87 4.73 6.23
C TRP A 144 19.84 5.78 6.78
N ASN A 145 20.88 6.08 6.01
CA ASN A 145 21.90 7.07 6.32
C ASN A 145 22.52 7.64 5.02
N GLU A 146 23.50 8.54 5.15
CA GLU A 146 24.17 9.17 3.98
C GLU A 146 24.96 8.18 3.12
N GLU A 147 25.50 7.10 3.69
CA GLU A 147 26.14 6.03 2.90
C GLU A 147 25.11 5.30 2.04
N LYS A 148 23.96 4.94 2.61
CA LYS A 148 22.85 4.29 1.90
C LYS A 148 22.21 5.18 0.84
N LYS A 149 22.18 6.48 1.08
CA LYS A 149 21.80 7.46 0.06
C LYS A 149 22.76 7.43 -1.14
N ALA A 150 24.07 7.44 -0.90
CA ALA A 150 25.07 7.35 -1.97
C ALA A 150 25.01 6.00 -2.71
N GLU A 151 24.78 4.90 -1.99
CA GLU A 151 24.53 3.58 -2.58
C GLU A 151 23.27 3.56 -3.46
N CYS A 152 22.17 4.16 -3.00
CA CYS A 152 20.93 4.26 -3.77
C CYS A 152 21.14 5.05 -5.08
N VAL A 153 21.93 6.11 -5.06
CA VAL A 153 22.28 6.87 -6.27
C VAL A 153 23.11 6.01 -7.22
N ARG A 154 24.15 5.32 -6.72
CA ARG A 154 24.96 4.40 -7.53
C ARG A 154 24.13 3.26 -8.09
N TYR A 155 23.14 2.77 -7.34
CA TYR A 155 22.22 1.73 -7.80
C TYR A 155 21.45 2.19 -9.05
N GLY A 156 20.94 3.42 -9.04
CA GLY A 156 20.27 4.01 -10.21
C GLY A 156 21.19 4.38 -11.38
N GLN A 157 22.50 4.36 -11.19
CA GLN A 157 23.51 4.50 -12.26
C GLN A 157 24.09 3.16 -12.71
N GLY A 158 23.70 2.07 -12.04
CA GLY A 158 24.27 0.74 -12.22
C GLY A 158 23.74 0.01 -13.45
N GLU A 159 23.93 -1.31 -13.42
CA GLU A 159 23.64 -2.20 -14.55
C GLU A 159 22.19 -2.68 -14.60
N ASP A 160 21.40 -2.48 -13.55
CA ASP A 160 19.98 -2.86 -13.53
C ASP A 160 19.21 -1.98 -14.55
N PRO A 161 18.77 -2.53 -15.69
CA PRO A 161 18.19 -1.72 -16.76
C PRO A 161 16.88 -1.06 -16.35
N TRP A 162 16.15 -1.65 -15.40
CA TRP A 162 14.89 -1.10 -14.93
C TRP A 162 15.12 0.15 -14.07
N ALA A 163 16.11 0.12 -13.18
CA ALA A 163 16.32 1.15 -12.18
C ALA A 163 17.10 2.38 -12.68
N ARG A 164 17.37 2.49 -13.99
CA ARG A 164 18.27 3.53 -14.50
C ARG A 164 17.67 4.93 -14.41
N LEU A 165 18.42 5.86 -13.84
CA LEU A 165 18.04 7.27 -13.68
C LEU A 165 18.10 8.08 -14.98
N ASP A 166 18.65 7.52 -16.06
CA ASP A 166 18.66 8.14 -17.39
C ASP A 166 17.51 7.64 -18.28
N SER A 167 16.55 6.90 -17.70
CA SER A 167 15.43 6.31 -18.42
C SER A 167 14.11 6.75 -17.80
N ALA A 168 13.20 7.27 -18.62
CA ALA A 168 11.83 7.58 -18.20
C ALA A 168 11.05 6.31 -17.82
N VAL A 169 9.93 6.47 -17.12
CA VAL A 169 9.00 5.37 -16.85
C VAL A 169 7.57 5.85 -17.04
N GLU A 170 6.78 5.13 -17.82
CA GLU A 170 5.36 5.41 -17.96
C GLU A 170 4.53 4.67 -16.91
N LYS A 171 3.28 5.12 -16.71
CA LYS A 171 2.34 4.46 -15.81
C LYS A 171 2.13 2.98 -16.16
N ALA A 172 2.07 2.66 -17.46
CA ALA A 172 1.88 1.29 -17.94
C ALA A 172 3.07 0.42 -17.57
N ASP A 173 4.29 0.89 -17.84
CA ASP A 173 5.54 0.18 -17.52
C ASP A 173 5.60 -0.19 -16.04
N VAL A 174 5.28 0.74 -15.13
CA VAL A 174 5.26 0.46 -13.69
C VAL A 174 4.19 -0.57 -13.35
N SER A 175 2.99 -0.46 -13.93
CA SER A 175 1.91 -1.42 -13.65
C SER A 175 2.31 -2.84 -14.04
N ASP A 176 2.97 -2.98 -15.18
CA ASP A 176 3.44 -4.26 -15.71
C ASP A 176 4.63 -4.80 -14.92
N HIS A 177 5.63 -3.96 -14.62
CA HIS A 177 6.83 -4.35 -13.88
C HIS A 177 6.47 -4.91 -12.49
N TYR A 178 5.59 -4.21 -11.76
CA TYR A 178 5.16 -4.63 -10.43
C TYR A 178 3.99 -5.62 -10.46
N ASN A 179 3.43 -5.93 -11.62
CA ASN A 179 2.22 -6.74 -11.78
C ASN A 179 1.07 -6.28 -10.85
N ASP A 180 0.91 -4.96 -10.71
CA ASP A 180 -0.13 -4.32 -9.89
C ASP A 180 -0.54 -3.00 -10.53
N GLY A 181 -1.76 -2.95 -11.08
CA GLY A 181 -2.31 -1.74 -11.70
C GLY A 181 -2.52 -0.58 -10.72
N ARG A 182 -2.42 -0.82 -9.40
CA ARG A 182 -2.48 0.23 -8.38
C ARG A 182 -1.09 0.68 -7.92
N PHE A 183 -0.01 0.05 -8.39
CA PHE A 183 1.35 0.41 -7.99
C PHE A 183 1.76 1.85 -8.36
N PRO A 184 1.41 2.39 -9.55
CA PRO A 184 1.65 3.81 -9.84
C PRO A 184 0.99 4.75 -8.82
N MET A 185 -0.18 4.36 -8.28
CA MET A 185 -0.84 5.13 -7.23
C MET A 185 -0.05 5.11 -5.92
N GLN A 186 0.58 3.98 -5.57
CA GLN A 186 1.44 3.88 -4.39
C GLN A 186 2.64 4.84 -4.51
N LEU A 187 3.31 4.85 -5.66
CA LEU A 187 4.43 5.77 -5.94
C LEU A 187 4.01 7.24 -5.86
N ARG A 188 2.85 7.59 -6.43
CA ARG A 188 2.32 8.96 -6.38
C ARG A 188 1.98 9.41 -4.97
N MET A 189 1.38 8.54 -4.15
CA MET A 189 1.08 8.83 -2.76
C MET A 189 2.34 8.98 -1.91
N PHE A 190 3.36 8.15 -2.15
CA PHE A 190 4.66 8.33 -1.50
C PHE A 190 5.31 9.66 -1.94
N GLY A 191 5.28 9.97 -3.24
CA GLY A 191 5.74 11.25 -3.77
C GLY A 191 5.01 12.44 -3.14
N GLU A 192 3.69 12.37 -2.96
CA GLU A 192 2.92 13.40 -2.25
C GLU A 192 3.39 13.57 -0.80
N ALA A 193 3.70 12.49 -0.07
CA ALA A 193 4.24 12.60 1.28
C ALA A 193 5.61 13.33 1.32
N VAL A 194 6.41 13.17 0.27
CA VAL A 194 7.72 13.85 0.12
C VAL A 194 7.55 15.31 -0.29
N TYR A 195 6.75 15.61 -1.32
CA TYR A 195 6.62 16.96 -1.89
C TYR A 195 5.54 17.82 -1.20
N GLY A 196 4.63 17.19 -0.45
CA GLY A 196 3.46 17.84 0.17
C GLY A 196 2.29 18.06 -0.78
N ILE A 197 2.44 17.71 -2.07
CA ILE A 197 1.42 17.91 -3.09
C ILE A 197 1.51 16.81 -4.16
N GLY A 198 0.37 16.35 -4.65
CA GLY A 198 0.28 15.39 -5.74
C GLY A 198 0.57 16.03 -7.11
N PRO A 199 0.64 15.22 -8.18
CA PRO A 199 0.65 15.70 -9.56
C PRO A 199 -0.55 16.60 -9.86
N GLY A 200 -0.40 17.62 -10.72
CA GLY A 200 -1.51 18.51 -11.09
C GLY A 200 -2.02 19.39 -9.93
N GLY A 201 -1.25 19.51 -8.85
CA GLY A 201 -1.68 20.21 -7.64
C GLY A 201 -2.71 19.45 -6.79
N SER A 202 -2.89 18.15 -7.03
CA SER A 202 -3.89 17.34 -6.33
C SER A 202 -3.56 17.11 -4.85
N ASN A 203 -4.61 16.89 -4.04
CA ASN A 203 -4.51 16.44 -2.65
C ASN A 203 -5.08 15.02 -2.56
N GLY A 204 -4.21 14.02 -2.42
CA GLY A 204 -4.55 12.60 -2.42
C GLY A 204 -5.00 12.08 -1.05
N THR A 205 -5.09 12.93 -0.02
CA THR A 205 -5.37 12.50 1.36
C THR A 205 -6.65 11.69 1.50
N ALA A 206 -7.76 12.14 0.88
CA ALA A 206 -9.03 11.42 0.97
C ALA A 206 -8.96 10.05 0.28
N MET A 207 -8.33 10.00 -0.91
CA MET A 207 -8.16 8.76 -1.66
C MET A 207 -7.26 7.76 -0.93
N ARG A 208 -6.15 8.23 -0.35
CA ARG A 208 -5.24 7.41 0.46
C ARG A 208 -5.95 6.79 1.66
N LYS A 209 -6.70 7.59 2.43
CA LYS A 209 -7.50 7.10 3.57
C LYS A 209 -8.55 6.08 3.16
N MET A 210 -9.23 6.32 2.03
CA MET A 210 -10.20 5.39 1.47
C MET A 210 -9.55 4.05 1.13
N LEU A 211 -8.44 4.05 0.39
CA LEU A 211 -7.76 2.82 -0.01
C LEU A 211 -7.19 2.06 1.20
N ALA A 212 -6.61 2.76 2.19
CA ALA A 212 -6.16 2.16 3.44
C ALA A 212 -7.33 1.48 4.19
N SER A 213 -8.51 2.11 4.26
CA SER A 213 -9.68 1.52 4.90
C SER A 213 -10.21 0.27 4.18
N MET A 214 -10.08 0.21 2.87
CA MET A 214 -10.46 -0.95 2.05
C MET A 214 -9.53 -2.16 2.28
N GLU A 215 -8.26 -1.93 2.59
CA GLU A 215 -7.33 -2.99 2.98
C GLU A 215 -7.63 -3.56 4.38
N GLY A 216 -8.01 -2.68 5.32
CA GLY A 216 -8.37 -3.06 6.69
C GLY A 216 -9.71 -3.80 6.85
N GLY A 217 -10.40 -4.13 5.75
CA GLY A 217 -11.68 -4.85 5.78
C GLY A 217 -12.87 -4.00 6.24
N GLY A 218 -12.78 -2.66 6.14
CA GLY A 218 -13.91 -1.78 6.43
C GLY A 218 -14.98 -1.89 5.37
N ASP A 219 -16.15 -2.45 5.72
CA ASP A 219 -17.40 -2.20 5.00
C ASP A 219 -17.62 -0.68 4.94
N GLY A 220 -17.26 -0.07 3.82
CA GLY A 220 -17.67 1.30 3.52
C GLY A 220 -19.20 1.39 3.50
N PRO A 221 -19.78 2.59 3.64
CA PRO A 221 -21.24 2.77 3.72
C PRO A 221 -21.99 2.39 2.43
N PHE A 222 -21.27 1.95 1.40
CA PHE A 222 -21.81 1.40 0.16
C PHE A 222 -21.49 -0.10 0.08
N GLY A 223 -22.06 -0.88 0.99
CA GLY A 223 -22.08 -2.36 0.94
C GLY A 223 -22.97 -2.85 -0.22
N GLY A 224 -22.52 -2.65 -1.46
CA GLY A 224 -23.10 -3.21 -2.67
C GLY A 224 -22.30 -4.44 -3.10
N ARG A 225 -22.96 -5.59 -3.14
CA ARG A 225 -22.44 -6.87 -3.66
C ARG A 225 -21.68 -6.66 -5.00
N PRO A 226 -20.59 -7.39 -5.29
CA PRO A 226 -19.95 -7.31 -6.59
C PRO A 226 -20.89 -7.93 -7.63
N GLY A 227 -21.65 -7.08 -8.30
CA GLY A 227 -22.38 -7.41 -9.53
C GLY A 227 -21.35 -7.60 -10.64
N VAL A 228 -21.42 -8.75 -11.27
CA VAL A 228 -20.69 -9.11 -12.49
C VAL A 228 -20.80 -7.94 -13.48
N MET A 229 -19.67 -7.29 -13.83
CA MET A 229 -19.64 -6.38 -14.98
C MET A 229 -19.76 -7.25 -16.23
N SER A 230 -20.99 -7.49 -16.67
CA SER A 230 -21.26 -8.03 -17.99
C SER A 230 -20.89 -6.98 -19.03
N HIS A 231 -20.04 -7.39 -19.97
CA HIS A 231 -19.71 -6.68 -21.20
C HIS A 231 -20.94 -6.03 -21.83
N PHE A 232 -20.89 -4.71 -22.01
CA PHE A 232 -21.82 -4.01 -22.88
C PHE A 232 -21.30 -4.14 -24.32
N ASP A 233 -21.85 -5.11 -25.04
CA ASP A 233 -21.78 -5.21 -26.48
C ASP A 233 -22.52 -4.02 -27.10
N VAL A 234 -21.79 -3.12 -27.76
CA VAL A 234 -22.40 -2.13 -28.67
C VAL A 234 -22.54 -2.79 -30.03
N SER A 235 -23.70 -3.37 -30.26
CA SER A 235 -24.16 -3.76 -31.60
C SER A 235 -25.64 -3.45 -31.77
N GLY A 236 -25.93 -2.54 -32.69
CA GLY A 236 -27.17 -2.52 -33.45
C GLY A 236 -28.18 -1.43 -33.07
N GLY A 237 -28.47 -0.52 -34.00
CA GLY A 237 -29.66 0.31 -33.86
C GLY A 237 -29.88 1.48 -34.81
N ARG A 238 -29.53 1.40 -36.10
CA ARG A 238 -30.21 2.27 -37.10
C ARG A 238 -31.68 1.85 -37.16
N ARG A 239 -32.61 2.74 -36.82
CA ARG A 239 -33.97 2.72 -37.38
C ARG A 239 -34.50 4.15 -37.56
N ARG A 240 -34.77 4.42 -38.83
CA ARG A 240 -35.81 5.25 -39.46
C ARG A 240 -35.95 6.69 -39.03
#